data_AF-A0A434EXE8-F1
#
_entry.id   AF-A0A434EXE8-F1
#
_cell.length_a   1.000
_cell.length_b   1.000
_cell.length_c   1.000
_cell.angle_alpha   90.00
_cell.angle_beta   90.00
_cell.angle_gamma   90.00
#
_symmetry.space_group_name_H-M   'P 1'
#
loop_
_entity.id
_entity.type
_entity.pdbx_description
1 polymer ?
#
loop_
_entity_poly.entity_id
_entity_poly.type
_entity_poly.pdbx_seq_one_letter_code
_entity_poly.pdbx_strand_id
1 'polypeptide(L)'
;MEEKRRILVIGTGDTKADELLFMRERIEAVGGVAMMMDVSVLGDPPYRPEHDRHAVAKAADTTIEAIIASGDENSAMTLMALGASRLARSLHDKGEIEGFIALGGSMGTDLALDVALALPLGVPKFVVSTIAYSHLVPPERIATDLMMILWAGGLYGLNSACKAVLSQASGAVVGAARAVVTPEVSRPKVGMSSLGKSCLQYMVTLKPELEKRGYEVIVFHTTGMGGRALEAIAAQKGFVAVLDFSLQELANQLTG
;
A
#
# COMPACT_ATOMS: atom_id res chain seq x y z
N MET A 1 14.83 -25.71 -0.54
CA MET A 1 15.30 -24.37 -0.17
C MET A 1 14.05 -23.54 0.07
N GLU A 2 13.86 -22.98 1.25
CA GLU A 2 12.66 -22.20 1.55
C GLU A 2 12.61 -20.97 0.62
N GLU A 3 11.47 -20.75 -0.03
CA GLU A 3 11.32 -19.67 -1.00
C GLU A 3 11.36 -18.32 -0.26
N LYS A 4 12.39 -17.51 -0.55
CA LYS A 4 12.55 -16.21 0.10
C LYS A 4 11.58 -15.20 -0.49
N ARG A 5 10.86 -14.50 0.38
CA ARG A 5 9.90 -13.46 0.00
C ARG A 5 10.62 -12.20 -0.46
N ARG A 6 10.33 -11.71 -1.66
CA ARG A 6 10.90 -10.48 -2.22
C ARG A 6 10.06 -9.27 -1.82
N ILE A 7 10.64 -8.39 -1.01
CA ILE A 7 9.99 -7.19 -0.48
C ILE A 7 10.57 -5.96 -1.17
N LEU A 8 9.72 -5.18 -1.82
CA LEU A 8 10.10 -3.90 -2.39
C LEU A 8 10.26 -2.85 -1.29
N VAL A 9 11.45 -2.27 -1.15
CA VAL A 9 11.77 -1.20 -0.20
C VAL A 9 11.83 0.11 -0.95
N ILE A 10 10.91 1.03 -0.64
CA ILE A 10 10.75 2.31 -1.35
C ILE A 10 11.16 3.47 -0.43
N GLY A 11 11.98 4.38 -0.93
CA GLY A 11 12.28 5.63 -0.24
C GLY A 11 13.21 6.53 -1.01
N THR A 12 13.49 7.70 -0.44
CA THR A 12 14.39 8.72 -1.00
C THR A 12 15.82 8.44 -0.52
N GLY A 13 16.57 7.65 -1.28
CA GLY A 13 17.90 7.21 -0.89
C GLY A 13 18.96 8.31 -0.84
N ASP A 14 18.75 9.45 -1.51
CA ASP A 14 19.59 10.65 -1.40
C ASP A 14 19.56 11.31 0.00
N THR A 15 18.50 11.07 0.77
CA THR A 15 18.27 11.71 2.10
C THR A 15 18.11 10.72 3.23
N LYS A 16 17.74 9.47 2.92
CA LYS A 16 17.38 8.42 3.90
C LYS A 16 18.15 7.12 3.68
N ALA A 17 19.37 7.21 3.14
CA ALA A 17 20.19 6.05 2.82
C ALA A 17 20.40 5.11 4.02
N ASP A 18 20.79 5.68 5.17
CA ASP A 18 21.10 4.92 6.37
C ASP A 18 19.87 4.11 6.84
N GLU A 19 18.71 4.76 6.91
CA GLU A 19 17.46 4.12 7.30
C GLU A 19 17.05 3.00 6.32
N LEU A 20 17.14 3.26 5.01
CA LEU A 20 16.78 2.29 3.97
C LEU A 20 17.73 1.09 3.93
N LEU A 21 19.03 1.31 4.13
CA LEU A 21 20.03 0.24 4.24
C LEU A 21 19.83 -0.59 5.52
N PHE A 22 19.47 0.06 6.63
CA PHE A 22 19.10 -0.67 7.85
C PHE A 22 17.85 -1.53 7.65
N MET A 23 16.82 -1.02 6.95
CA MET A 23 15.64 -1.83 6.60
C MET A 23 16.01 -3.03 5.73
N ARG A 24 16.87 -2.84 4.72
CA ARG A 24 17.41 -3.93 3.89
C ARG A 24 18.05 -5.02 4.74
N GLU A 25 19.00 -4.63 5.61
CA GLU A 25 19.66 -5.54 6.55
C GLU A 25 18.64 -6.31 7.40
N ARG A 26 17.61 -5.62 7.91
CA ARG A 26 16.61 -6.24 8.77
C ARG A 26 15.68 -7.21 8.05
N ILE A 27 15.30 -6.92 6.81
CA ILE A 27 14.51 -7.82 5.96
C ILE A 27 15.32 -9.08 5.64
N GLU A 28 16.59 -8.92 5.26
CA GLU A 28 17.48 -10.04 4.92
C GLU A 28 17.77 -10.92 6.12
N ALA A 29 17.97 -10.32 7.30
CA ALA A 29 18.24 -11.04 8.55
C ALA A 29 17.09 -11.94 9.02
N VAL A 30 15.85 -11.67 8.58
CA VAL A 30 14.69 -12.55 8.85
C VAL A 30 14.37 -13.48 7.67
N GLY A 31 15.24 -13.55 6.66
CA GLY A 31 15.16 -14.44 5.51
C GLY A 31 14.28 -13.95 4.37
N GLY A 32 14.00 -12.64 4.29
CA GLY A 32 13.45 -12.00 3.10
C GLY A 32 14.56 -11.64 2.09
N VAL A 33 14.15 -11.09 0.95
CA VAL A 33 15.02 -10.41 -0.03
C VAL A 33 14.51 -9.00 -0.17
N ALA A 34 15.36 -8.01 0.06
CA ALA A 34 14.99 -6.60 -0.09
C ALA A 34 15.37 -6.11 -1.50
N MET A 35 14.36 -5.70 -2.27
CA MET A 35 14.49 -5.09 -3.60
C MET A 35 14.31 -3.59 -3.46
N MET A 36 15.29 -2.78 -3.83
CA MET A 36 15.30 -1.36 -3.50
C MET A 36 14.80 -0.54 -4.68
N MET A 37 13.84 0.34 -4.41
CA MET A 37 13.34 1.33 -5.34
C MET A 37 13.64 2.72 -4.81
N ASP A 38 14.49 3.44 -5.52
CA ASP A 38 14.85 4.81 -5.20
C ASP A 38 13.89 5.79 -5.87
N VAL A 39 13.24 6.61 -5.06
CA VAL A 39 12.30 7.65 -5.52
C VAL A 39 12.83 9.06 -5.29
N SER A 40 14.15 9.21 -5.14
CA SER A 40 14.81 10.51 -5.03
C SER A 40 14.69 11.33 -6.31
N VAL A 41 14.50 12.64 -6.16
CA VAL A 41 14.40 13.58 -7.29
C VAL A 41 15.75 14.24 -7.56
N LEU A 42 16.43 14.73 -6.53
CA LEU A 42 17.58 15.62 -6.68
C LEU A 42 18.91 14.87 -6.72
N GLY A 43 19.15 13.99 -5.75
CA GLY A 43 20.41 13.26 -5.61
C GLY A 43 20.32 11.81 -6.03
N ASP A 44 21.48 11.19 -6.20
CA ASP A 44 21.62 9.74 -6.27
C ASP A 44 21.93 9.18 -4.86
N PRO A 45 21.40 8.00 -4.50
CA PRO A 45 21.76 7.33 -3.25
C PRO A 45 23.23 6.89 -3.22
N PRO A 46 23.84 6.72 -2.03
CA PRO A 46 25.19 6.17 -1.88
C PRO A 46 25.26 4.64 -2.08
N TYR A 47 24.19 4.03 -2.59
CA TYR A 47 24.09 2.60 -2.91
C TYR A 47 23.44 2.44 -4.28
N ARG A 48 23.60 1.26 -4.90
CA ARG A 48 22.95 0.93 -6.17
C ARG A 48 21.58 0.28 -5.90
N PRO A 49 20.44 0.95 -6.16
CA PRO A 49 19.14 0.30 -6.08
C PRO A 49 18.92 -0.66 -7.26
N GLU A 50 18.10 -1.69 -7.06
CA GLU A 50 17.62 -2.54 -8.14
C GLU A 50 16.74 -1.77 -9.13
N HIS A 51 16.01 -0.76 -8.64
CA HIS A 51 15.21 0.17 -9.43
C HIS A 51 15.57 1.61 -9.05
N ASP A 52 16.34 2.28 -9.90
CA ASP A 52 16.75 3.67 -9.69
C ASP A 52 15.66 4.69 -10.07
N ARG A 53 15.90 5.97 -9.74
CA ARG A 53 15.01 7.08 -10.07
C ARG A 53 14.71 7.21 -11.57
N HIS A 54 15.63 6.79 -12.45
CA HIS A 54 15.40 6.82 -13.90
C HIS A 54 14.40 5.74 -14.34
N ALA A 55 14.49 4.54 -13.76
CA ALA A 55 13.51 3.48 -13.98
C ALA A 55 12.11 3.89 -13.49
N VAL A 56 12.03 4.56 -12.34
CA VAL A 56 10.78 5.12 -11.80
C VAL A 56 10.21 6.19 -12.74
N ALA A 57 11.01 7.18 -13.14
CA ALA A 57 10.59 8.23 -14.07
C ALA A 57 10.12 7.65 -15.41
N LYS A 58 10.82 6.65 -15.94
CA LYS A 58 10.43 5.95 -17.17
C LYS A 58 9.09 5.24 -17.04
N ALA A 59 8.78 4.64 -15.89
CA ALA A 59 7.48 4.02 -15.64
C ALA A 59 6.32 5.04 -15.61
N ALA A 60 6.61 6.30 -15.33
CA ALA A 60 5.69 7.43 -15.48
C ALA A 60 5.65 8.03 -16.90
N ASP A 61 6.23 7.34 -17.90
CA ASP A 61 6.35 7.82 -19.29
C ASP A 61 7.08 9.17 -19.41
N THR A 62 8.06 9.41 -18.52
CA THR A 62 8.85 10.65 -18.50
C THR A 62 10.34 10.37 -18.20
N THR A 63 11.11 11.40 -17.91
CA THR A 63 12.54 11.35 -17.57
C THR A 63 12.79 12.07 -16.25
N ILE A 64 13.88 11.72 -15.54
CA ILE A 64 14.19 12.40 -14.28
C ILE A 64 14.49 13.88 -14.51
N GLU A 65 15.07 14.23 -15.66
CA GLU A 65 15.37 15.60 -16.06
C GLU A 65 14.08 16.43 -16.22
N ALA A 66 13.05 15.84 -16.83
CA ALA A 66 11.74 16.49 -16.96
C ALA A 66 11.02 16.64 -15.60
N ILE A 67 11.17 15.66 -14.69
CA ILE A 67 10.64 15.74 -13.32
C ILE A 67 11.34 16.86 -12.54
N ILE A 68 12.67 16.95 -12.61
CA ILE A 68 13.43 18.03 -11.98
C ILE A 68 13.00 19.40 -12.56
N ALA A 69 12.75 19.46 -13.86
CA ALA A 69 12.32 20.67 -14.54
C ALA A 69 10.86 21.09 -14.26
N SER A 70 10.05 20.28 -13.55
CA SER A 70 8.65 20.63 -13.23
C SER A 70 8.52 21.84 -12.30
N GLY A 71 9.60 22.19 -11.58
CA GLY A 71 9.75 23.47 -10.89
C GLY A 71 9.22 23.53 -9.46
N ASP A 72 8.51 22.52 -8.98
CA ASP A 72 8.07 22.39 -7.58
C ASP A 72 8.08 20.95 -7.08
N GLU A 73 8.26 20.79 -5.76
CA GLU A 73 8.39 19.50 -5.08
C GLU A 73 7.12 18.64 -5.19
N ASN A 74 5.93 19.26 -5.18
CA ASN A 74 4.68 18.53 -5.25
C ASN A 74 4.52 17.86 -6.61
N SER A 75 4.66 18.61 -7.70
CA SER A 75 4.60 18.09 -9.08
C SER A 75 5.63 16.98 -9.31
N ALA A 76 6.86 17.18 -8.82
CA ALA A 76 7.92 16.18 -8.96
C ALA A 76 7.56 14.88 -8.23
N MET A 77 7.10 14.98 -6.98
CA MET A 77 6.71 13.82 -6.19
C MET A 77 5.46 13.12 -6.73
N THR A 78 4.51 13.84 -7.32
CA THR A 78 3.35 13.23 -8.01
C THR A 78 3.79 12.37 -9.19
N LEU A 79 4.72 12.85 -10.01
CA LEU A 79 5.26 12.07 -11.14
C LEU A 79 6.06 10.85 -10.66
N MET A 80 6.86 11.01 -9.60
CA MET A 80 7.57 9.88 -8.98
C MET A 80 6.61 8.87 -8.37
N ALA A 81 5.51 9.30 -7.76
CA ALA A 81 4.48 8.42 -7.22
C ALA A 81 3.74 7.64 -8.30
N LEU A 82 3.43 8.28 -9.44
CA LEU A 82 2.87 7.61 -10.61
C LEU A 82 3.83 6.53 -11.12
N GLY A 83 5.11 6.87 -11.25
CA GLY A 83 6.16 5.95 -11.71
C GLY A 83 6.36 4.76 -10.76
N ALA A 84 6.46 5.04 -9.46
CA ALA A 84 6.65 4.03 -8.43
C ALA A 84 5.45 3.09 -8.37
N SER A 85 4.23 3.62 -8.45
CA SER A 85 2.98 2.84 -8.49
C SER A 85 2.93 1.89 -9.67
N ARG A 86 3.22 2.38 -10.88
CA ARG A 86 3.22 1.57 -12.10
C ARG A 86 4.32 0.53 -12.09
N LEU A 87 5.52 0.89 -11.63
CA LEU A 87 6.65 -0.02 -11.54
C LEU A 87 6.40 -1.12 -10.50
N ALA A 88 5.95 -0.77 -9.29
CA ALA A 88 5.59 -1.74 -8.26
C ALA A 88 4.50 -2.71 -8.75
N ARG A 89 3.46 -2.19 -9.43
CA ARG A 89 2.44 -3.03 -10.04
C ARG A 89 3.02 -3.98 -11.10
N SER A 90 3.85 -3.48 -12.00
CA SER A 90 4.50 -4.31 -13.01
C SER A 90 5.40 -5.40 -12.41
N LEU A 91 6.14 -5.08 -11.35
CA LEU A 91 7.00 -6.05 -10.66
C LEU A 91 6.16 -7.14 -9.98
N HIS A 92 5.06 -6.76 -9.33
CA HIS A 92 4.14 -7.71 -8.73
C HIS A 92 3.50 -8.63 -9.79
N ASP A 93 3.03 -8.08 -10.90
CA ASP A 93 2.39 -8.86 -11.98
C ASP A 93 3.35 -9.85 -12.65
N LYS A 94 4.67 -9.60 -12.58
CA LYS A 94 5.73 -10.52 -13.02
C LYS A 94 6.18 -11.51 -11.94
N GLY A 95 5.62 -11.41 -10.73
CA GLY A 95 6.04 -12.21 -9.57
C GLY A 95 7.42 -11.82 -9.02
N GLU A 96 7.93 -10.64 -9.36
CA GLU A 96 9.26 -10.17 -8.92
C GLU A 96 9.23 -9.62 -7.48
N ILE A 97 8.06 -9.21 -6.99
CA ILE A 97 7.84 -8.77 -5.60
C ILE A 97 6.58 -9.43 -5.02
N GLU A 98 6.58 -9.62 -3.71
CA GLU A 98 5.49 -10.27 -2.95
C GLU A 98 4.97 -9.39 -1.80
N GLY A 99 5.45 -8.15 -1.72
CA GLY A 99 5.05 -7.16 -0.73
C GLY A 99 5.90 -5.90 -0.90
N PHE A 100 5.49 -4.80 -0.27
CA PHE A 100 6.30 -3.60 -0.21
C PHE A 100 6.32 -3.00 1.19
N ILE A 101 7.41 -2.27 1.44
CA ILE A 101 7.56 -1.39 2.58
C ILE A 101 8.12 -0.04 2.12
N ALA A 102 7.54 1.04 2.61
CA ALA A 102 8.02 2.39 2.32
C ALA A 102 8.33 3.17 3.60
N LEU A 103 9.32 4.05 3.51
CA LEU A 103 9.70 4.99 4.58
C LEU A 103 9.49 6.42 4.09
N GLY A 104 8.80 7.25 4.87
CA GLY A 104 8.59 8.64 4.47
C GLY A 104 8.18 9.61 5.57
N GLY A 105 8.53 10.88 5.35
CA GLY A 105 7.83 12.02 5.95
C GLY A 105 6.47 12.24 5.28
N SER A 106 5.93 13.46 5.26
CA SER A 106 4.63 13.72 4.62
C SER A 106 4.59 13.35 3.13
N MET A 107 5.52 13.88 2.33
CA MET A 107 5.56 13.62 0.87
C MET A 107 5.88 12.15 0.54
N GLY A 108 6.83 11.54 1.25
CA GLY A 108 7.16 10.12 1.07
C GLY A 108 6.00 9.19 1.48
N THR A 109 5.23 9.58 2.50
CA THR A 109 3.99 8.87 2.87
C THR A 109 2.95 9.00 1.78
N ASP A 110 2.75 10.20 1.24
CA ASP A 110 1.79 10.45 0.16
C ASP A 110 2.06 9.56 -1.06
N LEU A 111 3.33 9.50 -1.49
CA LEU A 111 3.79 8.59 -2.55
C LEU A 111 3.54 7.12 -2.20
N ALA A 112 3.84 6.70 -0.97
CA ALA A 112 3.67 5.32 -0.55
C ALA A 112 2.19 4.88 -0.54
N LEU A 113 1.26 5.81 -0.28
CA LEU A 113 -0.18 5.54 -0.33
C LEU A 113 -0.65 5.27 -1.77
N ASP A 114 -0.10 5.97 -2.78
CA ASP A 114 -0.38 5.65 -4.19
C ASP A 114 0.13 4.26 -4.57
N VAL A 115 1.36 3.92 -4.16
CA VAL A 115 1.91 2.59 -4.41
C VAL A 115 1.05 1.52 -3.74
N ALA A 116 0.55 1.78 -2.54
CA ALA A 116 -0.35 0.87 -1.84
C ALA A 116 -1.66 0.62 -2.61
N LEU A 117 -2.29 1.67 -3.13
CA LEU A 117 -3.53 1.57 -3.91
C LEU A 117 -3.35 0.85 -5.24
N ALA A 118 -2.15 0.93 -5.85
CA ALA A 118 -1.84 0.27 -7.11
C ALA A 118 -1.72 -1.26 -7.01
N LEU A 119 -1.38 -1.77 -5.81
CA LEU A 119 -1.19 -3.19 -5.55
C LEU A 119 -2.50 -3.87 -5.10
N PRO A 120 -2.77 -5.11 -5.55
CA PRO A 120 -4.03 -5.79 -5.24
C PRO A 120 -4.16 -6.17 -3.76
N LEU A 121 -5.41 -6.41 -3.32
CA LEU A 121 -5.72 -6.94 -1.99
C LEU A 121 -4.98 -8.27 -1.76
N GLY A 122 -4.39 -8.42 -0.57
CA GLY A 122 -3.63 -9.61 -0.19
C GLY A 122 -2.14 -9.53 -0.50
N VAL A 123 -1.68 -8.46 -1.16
CA VAL A 123 -0.25 -8.11 -1.17
C VAL A 123 0.04 -7.35 0.13
N PRO A 124 0.99 -7.77 0.98
CA PRO A 124 1.44 -7.01 2.14
C PRO A 124 1.93 -5.61 1.77
N LYS A 125 1.32 -4.59 2.39
CA LYS A 125 1.61 -3.16 2.19
C LYS A 125 1.97 -2.55 3.52
N PHE A 126 3.21 -2.08 3.69
CA PHE A 126 3.64 -1.52 4.96
C PHE A 126 4.21 -0.10 4.78
N VAL A 127 3.71 0.87 5.54
CA VAL A 127 4.23 2.25 5.49
C VAL A 127 4.73 2.69 6.86
N VAL A 128 6.02 3.03 6.91
CA VAL A 128 6.66 3.67 8.07
C VAL A 128 6.59 5.17 7.85
N SER A 129 5.77 5.87 8.65
CA SER A 129 5.43 7.27 8.40
C SER A 129 5.55 8.14 9.65
N THR A 130 6.05 9.36 9.49
CA THR A 130 6.01 10.38 10.55
C THR A 130 4.60 10.94 10.80
N ILE A 131 3.68 10.73 9.85
CA ILE A 131 2.28 11.18 9.90
C ILE A 131 1.30 10.01 9.94
N ALA A 132 1.75 8.81 10.32
CA ALA A 132 0.86 7.66 10.48
C ALA A 132 -0.28 7.99 11.45
N TYR A 133 -1.52 7.65 11.06
CA TYR A 133 -2.74 7.91 11.83
C TYR A 133 -3.07 9.41 12.04
N SER A 134 -2.38 10.31 11.35
CA SER A 134 -2.68 11.74 11.38
C SER A 134 -3.91 12.05 10.52
N HIS A 135 -4.65 13.10 10.91
CA HIS A 135 -5.71 13.70 10.08
C HIS A 135 -5.20 14.24 8.73
N LEU A 136 -3.88 14.38 8.58
CA LEU A 136 -3.23 14.73 7.31
C LEU A 136 -3.26 13.59 6.29
N VAL A 137 -3.53 12.35 6.70
CA VAL A 137 -3.69 11.19 5.80
C VAL A 137 -5.18 11.07 5.46
N PRO A 138 -5.60 11.45 4.24
CA PRO A 138 -7.01 11.38 3.88
C PRO A 138 -7.43 9.91 3.82
N PRO A 139 -8.58 9.51 4.40
CA PRO A 139 -8.93 8.11 4.48
C PRO A 139 -9.13 7.45 3.10
N GLU A 140 -9.33 8.21 2.03
CA GLU A 140 -9.53 7.74 0.65
C GLU A 140 -8.22 7.28 0.03
N ARG A 141 -7.09 7.67 0.62
CA ARG A 141 -5.76 7.26 0.19
C ARG A 141 -5.30 5.95 0.86
N ILE A 142 -6.08 5.43 1.81
CA ILE A 142 -5.72 4.24 2.58
C ILE A 142 -6.22 3.00 1.85
N ALA A 143 -5.29 2.19 1.32
CA ALA A 143 -5.63 0.87 0.79
C ALA A 143 -6.24 -0.04 1.88
N THR A 144 -7.16 -0.91 1.48
CA THR A 144 -8.01 -1.71 2.41
C THR A 144 -7.22 -2.55 3.42
N ASP A 145 -6.06 -3.07 3.02
CA ASP A 145 -5.18 -3.93 3.79
C ASP A 145 -3.83 -3.25 4.13
N LEU A 146 -3.79 -1.92 4.10
CA LEU A 146 -2.60 -1.14 4.44
C LEU A 146 -2.24 -1.30 5.92
N MET A 147 -0.99 -1.67 6.18
CA MET A 147 -0.38 -1.57 7.51
C MET A 147 0.47 -0.29 7.59
N MET A 148 0.36 0.42 8.70
CA MET A 148 1.20 1.59 8.97
C MET A 148 1.82 1.47 10.37
N ILE A 149 2.96 2.13 10.57
CA ILE A 149 3.55 2.35 11.90
C ILE A 149 4.02 3.80 12.03
N LEU A 150 3.82 4.38 13.20
CA LEU A 150 4.27 5.74 13.50
C LEU A 150 5.78 5.78 13.75
N TRP A 151 6.47 6.65 13.02
CA TRP A 151 7.91 6.87 13.11
C TRP A 151 8.24 8.26 13.67
N ALA A 152 7.75 8.52 14.87
CA ALA A 152 7.81 9.85 15.51
C ALA A 152 9.24 10.35 15.82
N GLY A 153 10.22 9.46 15.95
CA GLY A 153 11.57 9.79 16.46
C GLY A 153 12.71 9.66 15.44
N GLY A 154 12.44 9.51 14.14
CA GLY A 154 13.49 9.24 13.13
C GLY A 154 13.62 10.29 12.02
N LEU A 155 13.14 11.51 12.25
CA LEU A 155 13.19 12.56 11.23
C LEU A 155 14.59 12.80 10.66
N TYR A 156 15.64 12.53 11.43
CA TYR A 156 17.03 12.65 10.98
C TYR A 156 17.93 11.60 11.63
N GLY A 157 18.46 10.69 10.82
CA GLY A 157 19.49 9.73 11.21
C GLY A 157 19.00 8.52 12.00
N LEU A 158 19.85 7.50 12.05
CA LEU A 158 19.60 6.26 12.78
C LEU A 158 19.91 6.39 14.27
N ASN A 159 18.89 6.65 15.09
CA ASN A 159 18.95 6.47 16.54
C ASN A 159 18.30 5.16 16.99
N SER A 160 18.39 4.84 18.30
CA SER A 160 17.83 3.60 18.87
C SER A 160 16.32 3.48 18.69
N ALA A 161 15.56 4.58 18.82
CA ALA A 161 14.11 4.59 18.61
C ALA A 161 13.77 4.32 17.13
N CYS A 162 14.51 4.96 16.20
CA CYS A 162 14.39 4.72 14.77
C CYS A 162 14.64 3.24 14.44
N LYS A 163 15.77 2.66 14.91
CA LYS A 163 16.08 1.24 14.69
C LYS A 163 15.00 0.31 15.24
N ALA A 164 14.44 0.60 16.41
CA ALA A 164 13.36 -0.20 16.99
C ALA A 164 12.10 -0.21 16.11
N VAL A 165 11.69 0.93 15.55
CA VAL A 165 10.52 1.02 14.66
C VAL A 165 10.80 0.36 13.31
N LEU A 166 11.94 0.67 12.68
CA LEU A 166 12.30 0.13 11.36
C LEU A 166 12.47 -1.40 11.39
N SER A 167 13.03 -1.95 12.46
CA SER A 167 13.20 -3.40 12.62
C SER A 167 11.86 -4.13 12.80
N GLN A 168 10.92 -3.56 13.56
CA GLN A 168 9.56 -4.10 13.69
C GLN A 168 8.84 -4.10 12.35
N ALA A 169 8.87 -2.98 11.61
CA ALA A 169 8.22 -2.87 10.32
C ALA A 169 8.80 -3.86 9.29
N SER A 170 10.14 -3.97 9.25
CA SER A 170 10.87 -4.90 8.38
C SER A 170 10.51 -6.36 8.67
N GLY A 171 10.42 -6.74 9.96
CA GLY A 171 9.99 -8.08 10.35
C GLY A 171 8.51 -8.34 10.03
N ALA A 172 7.65 -7.35 10.28
CA ALA A 172 6.21 -7.46 10.05
C ALA A 172 5.87 -7.66 8.57
N VAL A 173 6.50 -6.92 7.65
CA VAL A 173 6.23 -7.08 6.21
C VAL A 173 6.67 -8.45 5.68
N VAL A 174 7.82 -8.97 6.13
CA VAL A 174 8.26 -10.33 5.76
C VAL A 174 7.36 -11.40 6.37
N GLY A 175 6.96 -11.23 7.63
CA GLY A 175 6.02 -12.12 8.30
C GLY A 175 4.67 -12.17 7.59
N ALA A 176 4.12 -11.00 7.23
CA ALA A 176 2.91 -10.89 6.45
C ALA A 176 3.05 -11.57 5.08
N ALA A 177 4.14 -11.34 4.36
CA ALA A 177 4.39 -11.98 3.06
C ALA A 177 4.49 -13.50 3.14
N ARG A 178 4.96 -14.05 4.27
CA ARG A 178 4.99 -15.50 4.50
C ARG A 178 3.63 -16.07 4.88
N ALA A 179 2.88 -15.35 5.70
CA ALA A 179 1.65 -15.84 6.33
C ALA A 179 0.37 -15.51 5.56
N VAL A 180 0.44 -14.62 4.57
CA VAL A 180 -0.76 -14.15 3.85
C VAL A 180 -1.48 -15.29 3.15
N VAL A 181 -2.80 -15.31 3.32
CA VAL A 181 -3.70 -16.13 2.51
C VAL A 181 -4.24 -15.23 1.42
N THR A 182 -3.79 -15.46 0.18
CA THR A 182 -4.23 -14.66 -0.96
C THR A 182 -5.71 -14.90 -1.24
N PRO A 183 -6.49 -13.85 -1.58
CA PRO A 183 -7.91 -14.01 -1.91
C PRO A 183 -8.11 -15.05 -3.01
N GLU A 184 -9.05 -15.98 -2.81
CA GLU A 184 -9.34 -17.02 -3.80
C GLU A 184 -9.93 -16.41 -5.07
N VAL A 185 -9.53 -16.91 -6.25
CA VAL A 185 -9.99 -16.39 -7.56
C VAL A 185 -11.01 -17.31 -8.23
N SER A 186 -11.30 -18.47 -7.63
CA SER A 186 -12.13 -19.53 -8.23
C SER A 186 -13.63 -19.18 -8.27
N ARG A 187 -14.10 -18.34 -7.34
CA ARG A 187 -15.52 -18.01 -7.19
C ARG A 187 -15.81 -16.57 -7.59
N PRO A 188 -16.89 -16.31 -8.34
CA PRO A 188 -17.33 -14.94 -8.63
C PRO A 188 -17.75 -14.24 -7.33
N LYS A 189 -17.22 -13.04 -7.09
CA LYS A 189 -17.42 -12.30 -5.85
C LYS A 189 -18.54 -11.27 -5.98
N VAL A 190 -19.39 -11.20 -4.95
CA VAL A 190 -20.41 -10.17 -4.78
C VAL A 190 -20.04 -9.32 -3.58
N GLY A 191 -19.84 -8.02 -3.81
CA GLY A 191 -19.66 -7.05 -2.74
C GLY A 191 -21.03 -6.62 -2.21
N MET A 192 -21.19 -6.51 -0.89
CA MET A 192 -22.46 -6.12 -0.26
C MET A 192 -22.20 -5.12 0.86
N SER A 193 -22.87 -3.98 0.83
CA SER A 193 -22.75 -2.97 1.89
C SER A 193 -23.75 -3.24 3.03
N SER A 194 -23.41 -2.94 4.30
CA SER A 194 -24.29 -3.12 5.47
C SER A 194 -23.84 -2.35 6.73
N LEU A 195 -24.78 -2.03 7.62
CA LEU A 195 -24.53 -1.54 9.01
C LEU A 195 -24.48 -2.67 10.05
N GLY A 196 -24.37 -3.92 9.61
CA GLY A 196 -24.29 -5.07 10.51
C GLY A 196 -25.65 -5.54 11.03
N LYS A 197 -25.66 -6.76 11.58
CA LYS A 197 -26.89 -7.56 11.82
C LYS A 197 -27.83 -6.97 12.86
N SER A 198 -27.33 -6.06 13.68
CA SER A 198 -28.11 -5.33 14.67
C SER A 198 -29.02 -4.28 14.04
N CYS A 199 -28.66 -3.76 12.86
CA CYS A 199 -29.40 -2.70 12.17
C CYS A 199 -30.08 -3.21 10.90
N LEU A 200 -29.34 -3.95 10.05
CA LEU A 200 -29.82 -4.46 8.77
C LEU A 200 -29.74 -5.99 8.79
N GLN A 201 -30.75 -6.69 8.24
CA GLN A 201 -30.80 -8.17 8.32
C GLN A 201 -30.66 -8.89 6.97
N TYR A 202 -30.76 -8.18 5.84
CA TYR A 202 -30.78 -8.80 4.52
C TYR A 202 -29.56 -9.67 4.22
N MET A 203 -28.37 -9.33 4.73
CA MET A 203 -27.15 -10.11 4.48
C MET A 203 -27.21 -11.50 5.13
N VAL A 204 -27.96 -11.67 6.24
CA VAL A 204 -28.17 -12.97 6.89
C VAL A 204 -28.97 -13.90 5.99
N THR A 205 -29.93 -13.35 5.24
CA THR A 205 -30.75 -14.11 4.27
C THR A 205 -30.05 -14.28 2.94
N LEU A 206 -29.42 -13.22 2.41
CA LEU A 206 -28.87 -13.22 1.05
C LEU A 206 -27.54 -13.96 0.93
N LYS A 207 -26.64 -13.86 1.92
CA LYS A 207 -25.31 -14.48 1.84
C LYS A 207 -25.39 -15.99 1.64
N PRO A 208 -26.13 -16.78 2.46
CA PRO A 208 -26.22 -18.23 2.27
C PRO A 208 -26.83 -18.62 0.92
N GLU A 209 -27.84 -17.89 0.45
CA GLU A 209 -28.50 -18.21 -0.83
C GLU A 209 -27.63 -17.87 -2.05
N LEU A 210 -26.84 -16.81 -1.99
CA LEU A 210 -25.83 -16.49 -3.00
C LEU A 210 -24.68 -17.51 -2.98
N GLU A 211 -24.24 -17.94 -1.79
CA GLU A 211 -23.18 -18.94 -1.65
C GLU A 211 -23.59 -20.32 -2.16
N LYS A 212 -24.84 -20.75 -1.92
CA LYS A 212 -25.40 -21.98 -2.51
C LYS A 212 -25.39 -21.95 -4.04
N ARG A 213 -25.45 -20.76 -4.65
CA ARG A 213 -25.39 -20.54 -6.10
C ARG A 213 -23.95 -20.40 -6.62
N GLY A 214 -22.94 -20.56 -5.77
CA GLY A 214 -21.51 -20.56 -6.14
C GLY A 214 -20.80 -19.22 -5.97
N TYR A 215 -21.49 -18.13 -5.60
CA TYR A 215 -20.87 -16.83 -5.38
C TYR A 215 -20.15 -16.76 -4.04
N GLU A 216 -19.06 -16.01 -3.94
CA GLU A 216 -18.50 -15.58 -2.66
C GLU A 216 -19.08 -14.21 -2.31
N VAL A 217 -19.60 -14.03 -1.09
CA VAL A 217 -20.17 -12.74 -0.66
C VAL A 217 -19.28 -12.08 0.37
N ILE A 218 -18.78 -10.89 0.06
CA ILE A 218 -17.96 -10.06 0.94
C ILE A 218 -18.82 -8.89 1.43
N VAL A 219 -19.00 -8.80 2.75
CA VAL A 219 -19.85 -7.76 3.37
C VAL A 219 -18.99 -6.65 3.94
N PHE A 220 -19.28 -5.40 3.57
CA PHE A 220 -18.55 -4.20 3.95
C PHE A 220 -19.37 -3.36 4.92
N HIS A 221 -18.73 -2.93 6.01
CA HIS A 221 -19.37 -2.14 7.05
C HIS A 221 -19.41 -0.65 6.69
N THR A 222 -20.60 -0.07 6.55
CA THR A 222 -20.76 1.27 5.98
C THR A 222 -20.55 2.40 7.00
N THR A 223 -19.31 2.54 7.47
CA THR A 223 -18.87 3.59 8.43
C THR A 223 -17.79 4.52 7.86
N GLY A 224 -17.74 4.66 6.55
CA GLY A 224 -16.81 5.47 5.78
C GLY A 224 -15.74 4.61 5.10
N MET A 225 -14.96 3.88 5.90
CA MET A 225 -13.88 3.04 5.35
C MET A 225 -14.37 1.79 4.62
N GLY A 226 -15.52 1.25 5.01
CA GLY A 226 -16.04 0.03 4.37
C GLY A 226 -16.58 0.28 2.97
N GLY A 227 -17.33 1.36 2.73
CA GLY A 227 -17.73 1.70 1.36
C GLY A 227 -16.54 2.06 0.48
N ARG A 228 -15.54 2.77 1.01
CA ARG A 228 -14.28 3.02 0.29
C ARG A 228 -13.55 1.72 -0.10
N ALA A 229 -13.48 0.75 0.81
CA ALA A 229 -12.93 -0.57 0.51
C ALA A 229 -13.74 -1.32 -0.57
N LEU A 230 -15.08 -1.24 -0.51
CA LEU A 230 -15.97 -1.80 -1.53
C LEU A 230 -15.69 -1.17 -2.90
N GLU A 231 -15.61 0.15 -2.99
CA GLU A 231 -15.30 0.88 -4.23
C GLU A 231 -13.91 0.56 -4.77
N ALA A 232 -12.89 0.52 -3.91
CA ALA A 232 -11.52 0.22 -4.30
C ALA A 232 -11.39 -1.17 -4.94
N ILE A 233 -12.03 -2.18 -4.35
CA ILE A 233 -12.04 -3.55 -4.91
C ILE A 233 -12.89 -3.59 -6.20
N ALA A 234 -14.00 -2.87 -6.26
CA ALA A 234 -14.83 -2.77 -7.46
C ALA A 234 -14.07 -2.13 -8.64
N ALA A 235 -13.32 -1.06 -8.41
CA ALA A 235 -12.50 -0.37 -9.41
C ALA A 235 -11.43 -1.29 -10.02
N GLN A 236 -10.95 -2.26 -9.24
CA GLN A 236 -10.02 -3.31 -9.69
C GLN A 236 -10.73 -4.53 -10.33
N LYS A 237 -12.04 -4.42 -10.64
CA LYS A 237 -12.87 -5.52 -11.16
C LYS A 237 -12.92 -6.75 -10.25
N GLY A 238 -12.81 -6.53 -8.94
CA GLY A 238 -12.83 -7.60 -7.94
C GLY A 238 -14.20 -8.22 -7.69
N PHE A 239 -15.28 -7.65 -8.24
CA PHE A 239 -16.65 -8.13 -8.09
C PHE A 239 -17.34 -8.32 -9.43
N VAL A 240 -18.21 -9.34 -9.51
CA VAL A 240 -19.16 -9.52 -10.63
C VAL A 240 -20.44 -8.72 -10.43
N ALA A 241 -20.74 -8.34 -9.19
CA ALA A 241 -21.88 -7.50 -8.83
C ALA A 241 -21.63 -6.81 -7.49
N VAL A 242 -22.20 -5.62 -7.33
CA VAL A 242 -22.23 -4.89 -6.06
C VAL A 242 -23.69 -4.72 -5.63
N LEU A 243 -23.99 -5.15 -4.41
CA LEU A 243 -25.27 -5.00 -3.75
C LEU A 243 -25.15 -3.87 -2.71
N ASP A 244 -25.23 -2.63 -3.19
CA ASP A 244 -25.09 -1.46 -2.34
C ASP A 244 -26.44 -1.04 -1.73
N PHE A 245 -26.81 -1.69 -0.63
CA PHE A 245 -28.10 -1.51 0.04
C PHE A 245 -28.04 -0.54 1.24
N SER A 246 -26.85 -0.19 1.71
CA SER A 246 -26.63 0.64 2.90
C SER A 246 -25.95 1.95 2.53
N LEU A 247 -26.76 2.98 2.22
CA LEU A 247 -26.26 4.29 1.79
C LEU A 247 -26.00 5.27 2.96
N GLN A 248 -25.73 4.76 4.16
CA GLN A 248 -25.51 5.58 5.36
C GLN A 248 -24.31 6.52 5.21
N GLU A 249 -23.25 6.07 4.52
CA GLU A 249 -22.05 6.89 4.31
C GLU A 249 -22.34 8.16 3.51
N LEU A 250 -23.26 8.09 2.54
CA LEU A 250 -23.71 9.27 1.79
C LEU A 250 -24.45 10.25 2.70
N ALA A 251 -25.32 9.74 3.59
CA ALA A 251 -26.02 10.59 4.55
C ALA A 251 -25.02 11.31 5.46
N ASN A 252 -24.07 10.58 6.06
CA ASN A 252 -23.02 11.15 6.92
C ASN A 252 -22.19 12.21 6.18
N GLN A 253 -21.81 11.96 4.92
CA GLN A 253 -21.03 12.90 4.12
C GLN A 253 -21.78 14.22 3.87
N LEU A 254 -23.11 14.17 3.71
CA LEU A 254 -23.93 15.34 3.45
C LEU A 254 -24.28 16.14 4.71
N THR A 255 -24.35 15.48 5.88
CA THR A 255 -24.80 16.11 7.12
C THR A 255 -23.68 16.52 8.08
N GLY A 256 -22.48 15.97 7.90
CA GLY A 256 -21.46 15.94 8.96
C GLY A 256 -21.84 14.97 10.08
#